data_AF-A0A927WBT5-F1
#
_entry.id   AF-A0A927WBT5-F1
#
_cell.length_a   1.000
_cell.length_b   1.000
_cell.length_c   1.000
_cell.angle_alpha   90.00
_cell.angle_beta   90.00
_cell.angle_gamma   90.00
#
_symmetry.space_group_name_H-M   'P 1'
#
loop_
_entity.id
_entity.type
_entity.pdbx_description
1 polymer ?
#
loop_
_entity_poly.entity_id
_entity_poly.type
_entity_poly.pdbx_seq_one_letter_code
_entity_poly.pdbx_strand_id
1 'polypeptide(L)'
;MKKFIVILLILVTTILGTPITTYAYSRNMYKEGFYEISDFNPSKDGSYHVENMSSYSVCVIVFNENNINTQVLYLEPKSSRHYLVSLKSEYKIVIVGDGEVHIDAGIK
;
A
#
# COMPACT_ATOMS: atom_id res chain seq x y z
N MET A 1 -21.56 -16.84 -48.73
CA MET A 1 -20.22 -16.41 -48.24
C MET A 1 -20.26 -15.12 -47.41
N LYS A 2 -21.11 -14.13 -47.75
CA LYS A 2 -21.20 -12.84 -47.02
C LYS A 2 -21.62 -12.95 -45.54
N LYS A 3 -22.49 -13.92 -45.18
CA LYS A 3 -22.92 -14.17 -43.78
C LYS A 3 -21.81 -14.75 -42.89
N PHE A 4 -20.92 -15.56 -43.47
CA PHE A 4 -19.77 -16.15 -42.77
C PHE A 4 -18.73 -15.09 -42.40
N ILE A 5 -18.51 -14.13 -43.30
CA ILE A 5 -17.58 -13.01 -43.07
C ILE A 5 -18.05 -12.15 -41.89
N VAL A 6 -19.36 -11.91 -41.76
CA VAL A 6 -19.92 -11.12 -40.64
C VAL A 6 -19.72 -11.84 -39.29
N ILE A 7 -19.98 -13.15 -39.25
CA ILE A 7 -19.79 -13.95 -38.02
C ILE A 7 -18.31 -14.01 -37.63
N LEU A 8 -17.42 -14.19 -38.61
CA LEU A 8 -15.98 -14.15 -38.38
C LEU A 8 -15.52 -12.79 -37.81
N LEU A 9 -16.07 -11.70 -38.34
CA LEU A 9 -15.71 -10.35 -37.89
C LEU A 9 -16.11 -10.11 -36.43
N ILE A 10 -17.32 -10.53 -36.05
CA ILE A 10 -17.83 -10.42 -34.67
C ILE A 10 -16.97 -11.24 -33.69
N LEU A 11 -16.54 -12.43 -34.11
CA LEU A 11 -15.68 -13.29 -33.29
C LEU A 11 -14.31 -12.65 -33.06
N VAL A 12 -13.70 -12.10 -34.12
CA VAL A 12 -12.39 -11.43 -34.05
C VAL A 12 -12.44 -10.19 -33.16
N THR A 13 -13.49 -9.36 -33.27
CA THR A 13 -13.63 -8.17 -32.42
C THR A 13 -13.84 -8.51 -30.94
N THR A 14 -14.50 -9.64 -30.65
CA THR A 14 -14.74 -10.07 -29.27
C THR A 14 -13.46 -10.59 -28.60
N ILE A 15 -12.61 -11.30 -29.34
CA ILE A 15 -11.34 -11.82 -28.80
C ILE A 15 -10.33 -10.68 -28.56
N LEU A 16 -10.23 -9.74 -29.51
CA LEU A 16 -9.29 -8.62 -29.43
C LEU A 16 -9.77 -7.48 -28.51
N GLY A 17 -11.07 -7.42 -28.19
CA GLY A 17 -11.69 -6.35 -27.42
C GLY A 17 -11.64 -6.51 -25.90
N THR A 18 -11.01 -7.57 -25.37
CA THR A 18 -10.89 -7.72 -23.91
C THR A 18 -9.79 -6.80 -23.40
N PRO A 19 -10.10 -5.76 -22.60
CA PRO A 19 -9.05 -5.00 -21.93
C PRO A 19 -8.35 -5.96 -20.96
N ILE A 20 -7.03 -6.08 -21.09
CA ILE A 20 -6.20 -6.68 -20.04
C ILE A 20 -6.27 -5.71 -18.86
N THR A 21 -7.24 -5.88 -17.98
CA THR A 21 -7.30 -5.17 -16.72
C THR A 21 -6.17 -5.71 -15.85
N THR A 22 -5.01 -5.06 -15.93
CA THR A 22 -4.01 -5.22 -14.87
C THR A 22 -4.65 -4.63 -13.62
N TYR A 23 -4.93 -5.49 -12.63
CA TYR A 23 -5.26 -5.01 -11.30
C TYR A 23 -4.05 -4.20 -10.84
N ALA A 24 -4.21 -2.87 -10.78
CA ALA A 24 -3.29 -2.04 -10.02
C ALA A 24 -3.49 -2.44 -8.56
N TYR A 25 -2.78 -3.48 -8.12
CA TYR A 25 -2.58 -3.70 -6.71
C TYR A 25 -2.01 -2.40 -6.18
N SER A 26 -2.74 -1.73 -5.29
CA SER A 26 -2.19 -0.65 -4.50
C SER A 26 -0.91 -1.21 -3.89
N ARG A 27 0.23 -0.80 -4.44
CA ARG A 27 1.51 -1.15 -3.85
C ARG A 27 1.45 -0.38 -2.54
N ASN A 28 1.32 -1.06 -1.40
CA ASN A 28 1.16 -0.45 -0.07
C ASN A 28 2.42 0.34 0.31
N MET A 29 2.72 1.38 -0.46
CA MET A 29 3.93 2.15 -0.54
C MET A 29 3.54 3.58 -0.30
N TYR A 30 4.13 4.16 0.73
CA TYR A 30 3.76 5.45 1.26
C TYR A 30 5.00 6.33 1.27
N LYS A 31 4.82 7.60 0.90
CA LYS A 31 5.88 8.62 0.85
C LYS A 31 5.81 9.46 2.12
N GLU A 32 6.66 10.47 2.19
CA GLU A 32 6.51 11.53 3.19
C GLU A 32 5.08 12.08 3.21
N GLY A 33 4.52 12.20 4.42
CA GLY A 33 3.17 12.68 4.61
C GLY A 33 2.55 12.28 5.94
N PHE A 34 1.30 12.71 6.09
CA PHE A 34 0.43 12.39 7.22
C PHE A 34 -0.64 11.43 6.75
N TYR A 35 -0.81 10.32 7.47
CA TYR A 35 -1.69 9.23 7.12
C TYR A 35 -2.58 8.84 8.30
N GLU A 36 -3.85 8.59 7.99
CA GLU A 36 -4.81 7.96 8.90
C GLU A 36 -4.78 6.44 8.72
N ILE A 37 -5.26 5.68 9.70
CA ILE A 37 -5.26 4.21 9.58
C ILE A 37 -6.11 3.72 8.39
N SER A 38 -7.15 4.47 8.02
CA SER A 38 -7.98 4.19 6.85
C SER A 38 -7.25 4.31 5.51
N ASP A 39 -6.07 4.93 5.46
CA ASP A 39 -5.25 5.02 4.25
C ASP A 39 -4.46 3.73 3.98
N PHE A 40 -4.39 2.84 4.98
CA PHE A 40 -3.72 1.55 4.89
C PHE A 40 -4.68 0.41 4.59
N ASN A 41 -4.14 -0.72 4.12
CA ASN A 41 -4.90 -1.95 4.07
C ASN A 41 -5.40 -2.34 5.46
N PRO A 42 -6.68 -2.73 5.61
CA PRO A 42 -7.24 -3.03 6.92
C PRO A 42 -6.61 -4.29 7.53
N SER A 43 -6.10 -4.14 8.76
CA SER A 43 -5.65 -5.26 9.59
C SER A 43 -6.77 -5.74 10.51
N LYS A 44 -6.86 -7.06 10.74
CA LYS A 44 -7.92 -7.64 11.57
C LYS A 44 -7.74 -7.37 13.07
N ASP A 45 -6.50 -7.21 13.52
CA ASP A 45 -6.10 -7.06 14.93
C ASP A 45 -5.32 -5.77 15.19
N GLY A 46 -5.29 -4.85 14.20
CA GLY A 46 -4.49 -3.63 14.26
C GLY A 46 -2.98 -3.90 14.22
N SER A 47 -2.54 -5.10 13.86
CA SER A 47 -1.13 -5.42 13.64
C SER A 47 -0.69 -4.91 12.28
N TYR A 48 0.37 -4.11 12.27
CA TYR A 48 0.98 -3.58 11.06
C TYR A 48 2.50 -3.74 11.14
N HIS A 49 3.12 -3.86 9.98
CA HIS A 49 4.57 -3.80 9.85
C HIS A 49 4.97 -2.75 8.83
N VAL A 50 6.16 -2.19 9.02
CA VAL A 50 6.76 -1.21 8.13
C VAL A 50 8.14 -1.67 7.67
N GLU A 51 8.43 -1.44 6.40
CA GLU A 51 9.71 -1.78 5.76
C GLU A 51 10.14 -0.61 4.88
N ASN A 52 11.38 -0.14 5.01
CA ASN A 52 11.90 0.87 4.09
C ASN A 52 12.49 0.18 2.87
N MET A 53 11.79 0.23 1.73
CA MET A 53 12.29 -0.37 0.48
C MET A 53 13.12 0.60 -0.36
N SER A 54 13.24 1.86 0.08
CA SER A 54 13.94 2.90 -0.64
C SER A 54 15.45 2.91 -0.37
N SER A 55 16.19 3.70 -1.16
CA SER A 55 17.63 3.92 -0.96
C SER A 55 17.94 5.09 -0.01
N TYR A 56 16.91 5.69 0.60
CA TYR A 56 17.03 6.81 1.53
C TYR A 56 16.60 6.37 2.93
N SER A 57 17.10 7.03 3.97
CA SER A 57 16.62 6.78 5.33
C SER A 57 15.26 7.44 5.53
N VAL A 58 14.38 6.79 6.29
CA VAL A 58 13.02 7.29 6.56
C VAL A 58 12.73 7.22 8.05
N CYS A 59 12.05 8.23 8.58
CA CYS A 59 11.52 8.22 9.93
C CYS A 59 10.01 7.99 9.90
N VAL A 60 9.53 7.02 10.69
CA VAL A 60 8.12 6.72 10.84
C VAL A 60 7.72 6.99 12.28
N ILE A 61 6.72 7.85 12.46
CA ILE A 61 6.23 8.28 13.77
C ILE A 61 4.76 7.90 13.89
N VAL A 62 4.40 7.21 14.96
CA VAL A 62 3.02 6.83 15.28
C VAL A 62 2.49 7.74 16.37
N PHE A 63 1.31 8.31 16.15
CA PHE A 63 0.57 9.13 17.09
C PHE A 63 -0.72 8.41 17.50
N ASN A 64 -1.04 8.45 18.79
CA ASN A 64 -2.30 7.90 19.31
C ASN A 64 -3.48 8.87 19.10
N GLU A 65 -4.66 8.51 19.62
CA GLU A 65 -5.91 9.30 19.52
C GLU A 65 -5.81 10.72 20.06
N ASN A 66 -4.88 10.97 21.00
CA ASN A 66 -4.64 12.27 21.61
C ASN A 66 -3.51 13.05 20.92
N ASN A 67 -3.05 12.59 19.74
CA ASN A 67 -1.87 13.09 19.02
C ASN A 67 -0.57 13.03 19.86
N ILE A 68 -0.46 12.07 20.77
CA ILE A 68 0.76 11.81 21.54
C ILE A 68 1.59 10.79 20.77
N ASN A 69 2.88 11.06 20.59
CA ASN A 69 3.79 10.11 19.93
C ASN A 69 3.93 8.84 20.79
N THR A 70 3.63 7.69 20.21
CA THR A 70 3.67 6.39 20.90
C THR A 70 4.84 5.54 20.43
N GLN A 71 5.29 5.73 19.18
CA GLN A 71 6.42 5.02 18.61
C GLN A 71 7.13 5.89 17.57
N VAL A 72 8.46 5.80 17.53
CA VAL A 72 9.31 6.41 16.50
C VAL A 72 10.26 5.34 16.00
N LEU A 73 10.33 5.16 14.69
CA LEU A 73 11.23 4.22 14.03
C LEU A 73 12.08 4.98 13.01
N TYR A 74 13.40 4.89 13.17
CA TYR A 74 14.36 5.32 12.17
C TYR A 74 14.73 4.11 11.32
N LEU A 75 14.30 4.10 10.06
CA LEU A 75 14.50 3.00 9.13
C LEU A 75 15.65 3.34 8.18
N GLU A 76 16.73 2.57 8.25
CA GLU A 76 17.83 2.65 7.29
C GLU A 76 17.35 2.28 5.87
N PRO A 77 18.09 2.68 4.82
CA PRO A 77 17.80 2.26 3.46
C PRO A 77 17.69 0.74 3.35
N LYS A 78 16.67 0.23 2.64
CA LYS A 78 16.45 -1.22 2.46
C LYS A 78 16.40 -2.00 3.78
N SER A 79 15.73 -1.44 4.79
CA SER A 79 15.60 -2.05 6.11
C SER A 79 14.76 -3.33 6.07
N SER A 80 14.95 -4.21 7.05
CA SER A 80 14.01 -5.28 7.32
C SER A 80 12.64 -4.75 7.78
N ARG A 81 11.67 -5.65 7.89
CA ARG A 81 10.33 -5.36 8.45
C ARG A 81 10.40 -5.13 9.95
N HIS A 82 9.73 -4.09 10.42
CA HIS A 82 9.56 -3.76 11.83
C HIS A 82 8.07 -3.70 12.17
N TYR A 83 7.67 -4.33 13.27
CA TYR A 83 6.29 -4.25 13.74
C TYR A 83 6.03 -2.88 14.37
N LEU A 84 4.89 -2.31 14.00
CA LEU A 84 4.33 -1.15 14.67
C LEU A 84 3.61 -1.59 15.95
N VAL A 85 3.41 -0.65 16.88
CA VAL A 85 2.44 -0.84 17.96
C VAL A 85 1.06 -1.14 17.38
N SER A 86 0.22 -1.85 18.12
CA SER A 86 -1.16 -2.13 17.68
C SER A 86 -1.90 -0.82 17.43
N LEU A 87 -2.31 -0.59 16.18
CA LEU A 87 -2.90 0.65 15.71
C LEU A 87 -4.42 0.58 15.86
N LYS A 88 -5.01 1.60 16.48
CA LYS A 88 -6.46 1.81 16.51
C LYS A 88 -6.89 2.74 15.38
N SER A 89 -8.17 2.76 15.04
CA SER A 89 -8.74 3.58 13.96
C SER A 89 -8.37 5.06 14.05
N GLU A 90 -8.23 5.60 15.24
CA GLU A 90 -7.97 7.03 15.49
C GLU A 90 -6.49 7.40 15.43
N TYR A 91 -5.59 6.41 15.27
CA TYR A 91 -4.15 6.65 15.26
C TYR A 91 -3.74 7.31 13.94
N LYS A 92 -2.61 8.00 13.97
CA LYS A 92 -2.02 8.64 12.79
C LYS A 92 -0.58 8.23 12.63
N ILE A 93 -0.15 8.08 11.39
CA ILE A 93 1.24 7.82 11.03
C ILE A 93 1.79 9.01 10.28
N VAL A 94 2.99 9.43 10.64
CA VAL A 94 3.75 10.43 9.91
C VAL A 94 5.01 9.79 9.38
N ILE A 95 5.22 9.92 8.08
CA ILE A 95 6.42 9.46 7.39
C ILE A 95 7.21 10.71 7.03
N VAL A 96 8.51 10.73 7.34
CA VAL A 96 9.40 11.87 7.09
C VAL A 96 10.66 11.38 6.37
N GLY A 97 11.04 12.07 5.28
CA GLY A 97 12.22 11.80 4.47
C GLY A 97 11.91 11.49 3.01
N ASP A 98 12.95 11.46 2.17
CA ASP A 98 12.84 11.32 0.71
C ASP A 98 12.56 9.88 0.21
N GLY A 99 12.27 8.96 1.14
CA GLY A 99 12.08 7.54 0.85
C GLY A 99 10.63 7.13 0.63
N GLU A 100 10.46 5.84 0.37
CA GLU A 100 9.17 5.14 0.26
C GLU A 100 9.17 3.97 1.25
N VAL A 101 8.13 3.89 2.07
CA VAL A 101 7.96 2.80 3.04
C VAL A 101 6.79 1.91 2.65
N HIS A 102 7.01 0.61 2.78
CA HIS A 102 5.98 -0.39 2.65
C HIS A 102 5.29 -0.60 4.00
N ILE A 103 3.98 -0.38 4.07
CA ILE A 103 3.18 -0.60 5.30
C ILE A 103 2.05 -1.57 4.98
N ASP A 104 1.99 -2.70 5.67
CA ASP A 104 0.94 -3.70 5.44
C ASP A 104 0.50 -4.37 6.74
N ALA A 105 -0.67 -5.00 6.70
CA ALA A 105 -1.21 -5.76 7.81
C ALA A 105 -0.24 -6.88 8.20
N GLY A 106 0.10 -6.97 9.49
CA GLY A 106 0.91 -8.06 10.02
C GLY A 106 0.09 -9.35 10.04
N ILE A 107 0.61 -10.41 9.42
CA ILE A 107 0.10 -11.76 9.65
C ILE A 107 0.88 -12.29 10.85
N LYS A 108 0.24 -12.30 12.02
CA LYS A 108 0.82 -12.89 13.23
C LYS A 108 0.70 -14.41 13.21
#